data_AF-A0A965BZ94-F1
#
_entry.id   AF-A0A965BZ94-F1
#
_cell.length_a   1.000
_cell.length_b   1.000
_cell.length_c   1.000
_cell.angle_alpha   90.00
_cell.angle_beta   90.00
_cell.angle_gamma   90.00
#
_symmetry.space_group_name_H-M   'P 1'
#
loop_
_entity.id
_entity.type
_entity.pdbx_description
1 polymer ?
#
loop_
_entity_poly.entity_id
_entity_poly.type
_entity_poly.pdbx_seq_one_letter_code
_entity_poly.pdbx_strand_id
1 'polypeptide(L)'
;VFELGGPRVMSMRDVLRYILDVTQRHRPMITLPAGFVRLQARLGELLPTPPLTRDQLILLGKDNVVSPNASGFQALGIEPKAVEAIVPAYLARFRQGGQRAAVVA
;
A
#
# COMPACT_ATOMS: atom_id res chain seq x y z
N VAL A 1 -3.78 -17.14 17.76
CA VAL A 1 -3.55 -16.50 16.45
C VAL A 1 -2.62 -15.32 16.70
N PHE A 2 -1.58 -15.13 15.88
CA PHE A 2 -0.69 -13.97 15.98
C PHE A 2 -1.06 -12.94 14.91
N GLU A 3 -1.02 -11.66 15.25
CA GLU A 3 -1.29 -10.56 14.33
C GLU A 3 -0.07 -9.64 14.25
N LEU A 4 0.50 -9.51 13.05
CA LEU A 4 1.77 -8.84 12.83
C LEU A 4 1.54 -7.46 12.22
N GLY A 5 1.65 -6.42 13.04
CA GLY A 5 1.53 -5.01 12.64
C GLY A 5 2.80 -4.23 12.86
N GLY A 6 3.00 -3.20 12.04
CA GLY A 6 4.09 -2.24 12.24
C GLY A 6 3.88 -1.36 13.49
N PRO A 7 4.87 -0.51 13.82
CA PRO A 7 4.83 0.31 15.03
C PRO A 7 3.78 1.43 15.02
N ARG A 8 3.16 1.73 13.86
CA ARG A 8 2.09 2.71 13.72
C ARG A 8 1.02 2.23 12.74
N VAL A 9 -0.22 2.63 13.00
CA VAL A 9 -1.34 2.47 12.05
C VAL A 9 -1.24 3.55 10.96
N MET A 10 -1.46 3.17 9.71
CA MET A 10 -1.47 4.09 8.57
C MET A 10 -2.76 3.90 7.78
N SER A 11 -3.40 5.00 7.38
CA SER A 11 -4.49 4.92 6.40
C SER A 11 -3.91 4.62 5.02
N MET A 12 -4.74 4.09 4.11
CA MET A 12 -4.32 3.91 2.72
C MET A 12 -3.87 5.22 2.06
N ARG A 13 -4.51 6.34 2.43
CA ARG A 13 -4.11 7.67 1.96
C ARG A 13 -2.72 8.06 2.47
N ASP A 14 -2.37 7.72 3.72
CA ASP A 14 -1.05 8.00 4.28
C ASP A 14 0.03 7.17 3.57
N VAL A 15 -0.27 5.91 3.26
CA VAL A 15 0.63 5.04 2.48
C VAL A 15 0.89 5.65 1.10
N LEU A 16 -0.16 6.03 0.37
CA LEU A 16 -0.02 6.63 -0.96
C LEU A 16 0.73 7.95 -0.92
N ARG A 17 0.44 8.82 0.07
CA ARG A 17 1.16 10.08 0.27
C ARG A 17 2.64 9.83 0.54
N TYR A 18 2.94 8.90 1.44
CA TYR A 18 4.31 8.55 1.78
C TYR A 18 5.10 8.03 0.57
N ILE A 19 4.47 7.21 -0.29
CA ILE A 19 5.09 6.77 -1.55
C ILE A 19 5.41 7.97 -2.47
N LEU A 20 4.48 8.92 -2.63
CA LEU A 20 4.69 10.11 -3.43
C LEU A 20 5.83 10.97 -2.88
N ASP A 21 5.90 11.15 -1.56
CA ASP A 21 6.95 11.90 -0.89
C ASP A 21 8.33 11.24 -1.09
N VAL A 22 8.43 9.93 -0.84
CA VAL A 22 9.68 9.17 -1.02
C VAL A 22 10.14 9.16 -2.48
N THR A 23 9.21 9.05 -3.42
CA THR A 23 9.52 9.05 -4.86
C THR A 23 9.65 10.45 -5.45
N GLN A 24 9.43 11.51 -4.66
CA GLN A 24 9.46 12.91 -5.10
C GLN A 24 8.55 13.13 -6.32
N ARG A 25 7.34 12.56 -6.28
CA ARG A 25 6.35 12.68 -7.35
C ARG A 25 5.16 13.49 -6.89
N HIS A 26 4.70 14.40 -7.74
CA HIS A 26 3.49 15.18 -7.48
C HIS A 26 2.32 14.61 -8.28
N ARG A 27 1.39 13.92 -7.59
CA ARG A 27 0.15 13.39 -8.18
C ARG A 27 -1.05 13.79 -7.31
N PRO A 28 -2.12 14.35 -7.88
CA PRO A 28 -3.32 14.67 -7.11
C PRO A 28 -4.00 13.39 -6.62
N MET A 29 -4.37 13.35 -5.34
CA MET A 29 -5.19 12.30 -4.76
C MET A 29 -6.66 12.70 -4.83
N ILE A 30 -7.39 12.18 -5.81
CA ILE A 30 -8.82 12.44 -5.98
C ILE A 30 -9.65 11.35 -5.32
N THR A 31 -10.72 11.74 -4.63
CA THR A 31 -11.72 10.79 -4.11
C THR A 31 -12.76 10.52 -5.19
N LEU A 32 -12.92 9.25 -5.54
CA LEU A 32 -13.92 8.82 -6.51
C LEU A 32 -15.21 8.39 -5.79
N PRO A 33 -16.41 8.73 -6.32
CA PRO A 33 -17.66 8.22 -5.81
C PRO A 33 -17.72 6.69 -5.90
N ALA A 34 -18.30 6.03 -4.89
CA ALA A 34 -18.32 4.57 -4.79
C ALA A 34 -18.94 3.87 -6.03
N GLY A 35 -19.93 4.49 -6.69
CA GLY A 35 -20.53 3.97 -7.92
C GLY A 35 -19.51 3.84 -9.07
N PHE A 36 -18.66 4.84 -9.24
CA PHE A 36 -17.64 4.86 -10.28
C PHE A 36 -16.55 3.81 -10.01
N VAL A 37 -16.12 3.69 -8.75
CA VAL A 37 -15.10 2.70 -8.36
C VAL A 37 -15.60 1.27 -8.57
N ARG A 38 -16.87 0.98 -8.24
CA ARG A 38 -17.48 -0.33 -8.48
C ARG A 38 -17.60 -0.65 -9.97
N LEU A 39 -17.98 0.34 -10.80
CA LEU A 39 -18.05 0.17 -12.25
C LEU A 39 -16.66 -0.11 -12.84
N GLN A 40 -15.65 0.67 -12.44
CA GLN A 40 -14.28 0.48 -12.88
C GLN A 40 -13.74 -0.91 -12.50
N ALA A 41 -13.97 -1.36 -11.26
CA ALA A 41 -13.56 -2.69 -10.81
C ALA A 41 -14.22 -3.81 -11.65
N ARG A 42 -15.52 -3.69 -11.93
CA ARG A 42 -16.27 -4.67 -12.73
C ARG A 42 -15.80 -4.72 -14.19
N LEU A 43 -15.51 -3.57 -14.80
CA LEU A 43 -14.97 -3.52 -16.17
C LEU A 43 -13.51 -3.99 -16.21
N GLY A 44 -12.74 -3.71 -15.16
CA GLY A 44 -11.34 -4.11 -15.03
C GLY A 44 -11.15 -5.62 -15.01
N GLU A 45 -12.08 -6.40 -14.44
CA GLU A 45 -12.06 -7.87 -14.42
C GLU A 45 -12.00 -8.51 -15.82
N LEU A 46 -12.40 -7.79 -16.87
CA LEU A 46 -12.33 -8.26 -18.25
C LEU A 46 -10.93 -8.09 -18.88
N LEU A 47 -10.04 -7.36 -18.22
CA LEU A 47 -8.66 -7.16 -18.68
C LEU A 47 -7.79 -8.34 -18.23
N PRO A 48 -6.80 -8.76 -19.05
CA PRO A 48 -5.82 -9.77 -18.63
C PRO A 48 -5.02 -9.35 -17.38
N THR A 49 -4.88 -8.04 -17.15
CA THR A 49 -4.18 -7.43 -16.01
C THR A 49 -4.97 -6.24 -15.45
N PRO A 50 -5.98 -6.48 -14.60
CA PRO A 50 -6.77 -5.42 -14.00
C PRO A 50 -5.90 -4.52 -13.11
N PRO A 51 -5.97 -3.17 -13.24
CA PRO A 51 -5.27 -2.26 -12.33
C PRO A 51 -5.87 -2.25 -10.92
N LEU A 52 -7.16 -2.59 -10.78
CA LEU A 52 -7.86 -2.76 -9.50
C LEU A 52 -8.97 -3.80 -9.68
N THR A 53 -8.94 -4.88 -8.91
CA THR A 53 -10.01 -5.90 -8.92
C THR A 53 -11.11 -5.56 -7.92
N ARG A 54 -12.29 -6.17 -8.08
CA ARG A 54 -13.39 -6.02 -7.11
C ARG A 54 -12.99 -6.51 -5.71
N ASP A 55 -12.23 -7.58 -5.62
CA ASP A 55 -11.76 -8.11 -4.34
C ASP A 55 -10.78 -7.15 -3.66
N GLN A 56 -9.87 -6.54 -4.41
CA GLN A 56 -8.99 -5.49 -3.88
C GLN A 56 -9.79 -4.30 -3.37
N LEU A 57 -10.87 -3.92 -4.07
CA LEU A 57 -11.76 -2.85 -3.62
C LEU A 57 -12.47 -3.21 -2.30
N ILE A 58 -12.92 -4.45 -2.14
CA ILE A 58 -13.54 -4.93 -0.90
C ILE A 58 -12.53 -4.90 0.25
N LEU A 59 -11.29 -5.36 0.01
CA LEU A 59 -10.21 -5.35 1.00
C LEU A 59 -9.82 -3.92 1.43
N LEU A 60 -9.86 -2.95 0.52
CA LEU A 60 -9.64 -1.54 0.84
C LEU A 60 -10.74 -0.93 1.71
N GLY A 61 -11.94 -1.52 1.70
CA GLY A 61 -13.07 -1.07 2.52
C GLY A 61 -13.03 -1.58 3.96
N LYS A 62 -12.07 -2.44 4.32
CA LYS A 62 -11.93 -3.02 5.66
C LYS A 62 -10.58 -2.65 6.26
N ASP A 63 -10.59 -2.23 7.51
CA ASP A 63 -9.36 -1.94 8.24
C ASP A 63 -8.58 -3.23 8.53
N ASN A 64 -7.33 -3.29 8.04
CA ASN A 64 -6.39 -4.37 8.30
C ASN A 64 -5.41 -3.94 9.42
N VAL A 65 -5.95 -3.77 10.62
CA VAL A 65 -5.21 -3.33 11.82
C VAL A 65 -5.14 -4.44 12.85
N VAL A 66 -4.10 -4.42 13.67
CA VAL A 66 -3.94 -5.39 14.76
C VAL A 66 -4.99 -5.13 15.84
N SER A 67 -5.65 -6.21 16.28
CA SER A 67 -6.63 -6.19 17.36
C SER A 67 -5.95 -5.84 18.70
N PRO A 68 -6.60 -5.07 19.60
CA PRO A 68 -5.98 -4.61 20.85
C PRO A 68 -5.41 -5.72 21.75
N ASN A 69 -5.98 -6.93 21.69
CA ASN A 69 -5.61 -8.06 22.54
C ASN A 69 -4.87 -9.18 21.78
N ALA A 70 -4.43 -8.93 20.55
CA ALA A 70 -3.74 -9.95 19.76
C ALA A 70 -2.26 -10.07 20.15
N SER A 71 -1.76 -11.30 20.23
CA SER A 71 -0.32 -11.55 20.36
C SER A 71 0.40 -11.12 19.07
N GLY A 72 1.29 -10.13 19.17
CA GLY A 72 2.05 -9.60 18.03
C GLY A 72 3.54 -9.93 18.06
N PHE A 73 4.36 -9.11 17.40
CA PHE A 73 5.81 -9.29 17.33
C PHE A 73 6.51 -9.43 18.69
N GLN A 74 5.98 -8.77 19.73
CA GLN A 74 6.51 -8.87 21.10
C GLN A 74 6.46 -10.30 21.65
N ALA A 75 5.40 -11.06 21.34
CA ALA A 75 5.27 -12.44 21.77
C ALA A 75 6.28 -13.38 21.08
N LEU A 76 6.91 -12.92 20.00
CA LEU A 76 7.96 -13.62 19.26
C LEU A 76 9.36 -13.10 19.59
N GLY A 77 9.50 -12.12 20.49
CA GLY A 77 10.78 -11.47 20.78
C GLY A 77 11.35 -10.65 19.61
N ILE A 78 10.49 -10.18 18.70
CA ILE A 78 10.88 -9.41 17.52
C ILE A 78 10.46 -7.95 17.71
N GLU A 79 11.34 -7.02 17.35
CA GLU A 79 10.99 -5.61 17.29
C GLU A 79 10.48 -5.22 15.89
N PRO A 80 9.26 -4.68 15.76
CA PRO A 80 8.74 -4.26 14.47
C PRO A 80 9.48 -3.03 13.95
N LYS A 81 9.97 -3.11 12.71
CA LYS A 81 10.67 -1.99 12.07
C LYS A 81 9.68 -1.03 11.40
N ALA A 82 9.93 0.27 11.55
CA ALA A 82 9.15 1.30 10.89
C ALA A 82 9.30 1.23 9.36
N VAL A 83 8.20 1.54 8.67
CA VAL A 83 8.12 1.62 7.21
C VAL A 83 9.19 2.59 6.69
N GLU A 84 9.36 3.72 7.37
CA GLU A 84 10.30 4.78 7.01
C GLU A 84 11.76 4.36 7.00
N ALA A 85 12.10 3.32 7.77
CA ALA A 85 13.46 2.81 7.85
C ALA A 85 13.83 1.85 6.71
N ILE A 86 12.85 1.35 5.93
CA ILE A 86 13.08 0.35 4.88
C ILE A 86 12.63 0.83 3.50
N VAL A 87 11.47 1.50 3.43
CA VAL A 87 10.80 1.85 2.17
C VAL A 87 11.61 2.75 1.23
N PRO A 88 12.33 3.77 1.72
CA PRO A 88 13.12 4.63 0.84
C PRO A 88 14.16 3.87 0.02
N ALA A 89 14.75 2.80 0.57
CA ALA A 89 15.79 2.05 -0.10
C ALA A 89 15.29 1.35 -1.38
N TYR A 90 14.10 0.73 -1.33
CA TYR A 90 13.56 0.02 -2.49
C TYR A 90 12.77 0.92 -3.46
N LEU A 91 12.22 2.05 -2.97
CA LEU A 91 11.52 3.01 -3.83
C LEU A 91 12.47 3.97 -4.57
N ALA A 92 13.75 4.00 -4.22
CA ALA A 92 14.76 4.85 -4.87
C ALA A 92 14.73 4.76 -6.40
N ARG A 93 14.50 3.56 -6.97
CA ARG A 93 14.40 3.33 -8.42
C ARG A 93 13.23 4.06 -9.11
N PHE A 94 12.20 4.45 -8.36
CA PHE A 94 11.01 5.11 -8.90
C PHE A 94 11.06 6.64 -8.77
N ARG A 95 12.09 7.18 -8.12
CA ARG A 95 12.28 8.62 -7.95
C ARG A 95 12.44 9.34 -9.29
N GLN A 96 11.91 10.56 -9.42
CA GLN A 96 12.06 11.36 -10.64
C GLN A 96 13.56 11.62 -10.92
N GLY A 97 14.03 11.25 -12.12
CA GLY A 97 15.45 11.28 -12.48
C GLY A 97 16.30 10.12 -11.93
N GLY A 98 15.68 9.12 -11.28
CA GLY A 98 16.37 7.94 -10.75
C GLY A 98 16.93 7.02 -11.84
N GLN A 99 17.90 6.19 -11.46
CA GLN A 99 18.48 5.17 -12.34
C GLN A 99 17.36 4.25 -12.85
N ARG A 100 17.08 4.28 -14.15
CA ARG A 100 16.37 3.19 -14.82
C ARG A 100 17.24 1.95 -14.67
N ALA A 101 17.07 1.20 -13.57
CA ALA A 101 17.60 -0.16 -13.52
C ALA A 101 16.93 -0.88 -14.68
N ALA A 102 17.74 -1.26 -15.67
CA ALA A 102 17.34 -1.89 -16.89
C ALA A 102 16.32 -3.00 -16.59
N VAL A 103 15.26 -3.03 -17.39
CA VAL A 103 14.35 -4.16 -17.45
C VAL A 103 15.23 -5.37 -17.79
N VAL A 104 15.37 -6.29 -16.85
CA VAL A 104 15.88 -7.62 -17.17
C VAL A 104 14.75 -8.30 -17.93
N ALA A 105 15.05 -8.62 -19.19
CA ALA A 105 14.22 -9.36 -20.13
C ALA A 105 13.88 -10.76 -19.62
#